data_AF-A0A940ERD1-F1
#
_entry.id   AF-A0A940ERD1-F1
#
_cell.length_a   1.000
_cell.length_b   1.000
_cell.length_c   1.000
_cell.angle_alpha   90.00
_cell.angle_beta   90.00
_cell.angle_gamma   90.00
#
_symmetry.space_group_name_H-M   'P 1'
#
loop_
_entity.id
_entity.type
_entity.pdbx_description
1 polymer ?
#
loop_
_entity_poly.entity_id
_entity_poly.type
_entity_poly.pdbx_seq_one_letter_code
_entity_poly.pdbx_strand_id
1 'polypeptide(L)'
;MSTKEWFYVTETSDVGGYQEVTLERDNHNPVIIQVENPEEYSVCKENNYQKITLAIDAQEFDKLAIAWCKKRKLHGALGGPVGREYGSPDCLDK
;
A
#
# COMPACT_ATOMS: atom_id res chain seq x y z
N MET A 1 20.43 1.18 10.93
CA MET A 1 20.21 0.78 9.52
C MET A 1 18.71 0.60 9.35
N SER A 2 18.10 1.24 8.34
CA SER A 2 16.72 0.98 7.93
C SER A 2 16.74 0.02 6.75
N THR A 3 15.84 -0.96 6.74
CA THR A 3 15.66 -1.88 5.61
C THR A 3 14.28 -1.71 5.02
N LYS A 4 14.19 -1.60 3.70
CA LYS A 4 12.91 -1.60 2.97
C LYS A 4 12.37 -3.02 2.91
N GLU A 5 11.19 -3.23 3.46
CA GLU A 5 10.47 -4.49 3.33
C GLU A 5 9.28 -4.30 2.38
N TRP A 6 9.52 -4.61 1.11
CA TRP A 6 8.51 -4.54 0.05
C TRP A 6 7.35 -5.49 0.32
N PHE A 7 6.14 -5.00 0.12
CA PHE A 7 4.91 -5.81 0.17
C PHE A 7 4.13 -5.76 -1.14
N TYR A 8 4.42 -4.76 -1.97
CA TYR A 8 3.85 -4.61 -3.29
C TYR A 8 4.93 -4.10 -4.24
N VAL A 9 5.30 -4.93 -5.20
CA VAL A 9 6.17 -4.59 -6.33
C VAL A 9 5.70 -5.42 -7.50
N THR A 10 5.53 -4.81 -8.66
CA THR A 10 5.17 -5.52 -9.89
C THR A 10 6.10 -5.05 -11.00
N GLU A 11 6.39 -5.93 -11.96
CA GLU A 11 7.25 -5.58 -13.10
C GLU A 11 6.56 -4.65 -14.10
N THR A 12 5.24 -4.48 -13.98
CA THR A 12 4.39 -3.81 -14.97
C THR A 12 3.72 -2.54 -14.45
N SER A 13 3.95 -2.17 -13.19
CA SER A 13 3.33 -1.01 -12.56
C SER A 13 4.42 -0.12 -12.00
N ASP A 14 4.25 1.18 -12.21
CA ASP A 14 5.08 2.20 -11.60
C ASP A 14 4.73 2.42 -10.10
N VAL A 15 3.67 1.79 -9.61
CA VAL A 15 3.22 1.89 -8.21
C VAL A 15 3.81 0.74 -7.38
N GLY A 16 4.47 1.09 -6.28
CA GLY A 16 5.07 0.18 -5.32
C GLY A 16 4.77 0.54 -3.87
N GLY A 17 4.87 -0.45 -2.98
CA GLY A 17 4.62 -0.29 -1.56
C GLY A 17 5.65 -1.05 -0.72
N TYR A 18 6.28 -0.36 0.22
CA TYR A 18 7.18 -0.97 1.20
C TYR A 18 6.97 -0.41 2.60
N GLN A 19 7.40 -1.16 3.60
CA GLN A 19 7.50 -0.69 4.97
C GLN A 19 8.96 -0.35 5.28
N GLU A 20 9.22 0.82 5.85
CA GLU A 20 10.54 1.14 6.40
C GLU A 20 10.68 0.44 7.74
N VAL A 21 11.61 -0.52 7.85
CA VAL A 21 11.85 -1.29 9.06
C VAL A 21 13.14 -0.82 9.71
N THR A 22 13.00 -0.19 10.87
CA THR A 22 14.13 0.21 11.72
C THR A 22 14.20 -0.64 12.98
N LEU A 23 15.38 -0.66 13.61
CA LEU A 23 15.61 -1.37 14.89
C LEU A 23 15.22 -0.54 16.12
N GLU A 24 14.64 0.64 15.93
CA GLU A 24 14.28 1.54 17.02
C GLU A 24 13.01 1.03 17.71
N ARG A 25 13.05 0.92 19.06
CA ARG A 25 11.98 0.26 19.84
C ARG A 25 10.60 0.93 19.72
N ASP A 26 10.57 2.24 19.44
CA ASP A 26 9.33 3.03 19.39
C ASP A 26 8.95 3.48 17.97
N ASN A 27 9.61 2.95 16.94
CA ASN A 27 9.28 3.33 15.58
C ASN A 27 8.05 2.57 15.09
N HIS A 28 6.98 3.31 14.79
CA HIS A 28 5.81 2.83 14.06
C HIS A 28 6.13 2.66 12.57
N ASN A 29 7.22 1.94 12.27
CA ASN A 29 7.77 1.59 10.96
C ASN A 29 6.80 1.92 9.82
N PRO A 30 6.96 3.10 9.17
CA PRO A 30 5.92 3.66 8.32
C PRO A 30 5.76 2.86 7.05
N VAL A 31 4.54 2.90 6.49
CA VAL A 31 4.27 2.42 5.14
C VAL A 31 4.59 3.54 4.15
N ILE A 32 5.29 3.21 3.08
CA ILE A 32 5.65 4.12 2.00
C ILE A 32 5.03 3.61 0.71
N ILE A 33 4.31 4.49 0.00
CA ILE A 33 3.84 4.26 -1.36
C ILE A 33 4.78 5.03 -2.29
N GLN A 34 5.40 4.32 -3.21
CA GLN A 34 6.27 4.89 -4.25
C GLN A 34 5.52 4.83 -5.58
N VAL A 35 5.52 5.93 -6.32
CA VAL A 35 4.96 5.98 -7.67
C VAL A 35 6.01 6.57 -8.60
N GLU A 36 6.46 5.77 -9.57
CA GLU A 36 7.36 6.19 -10.63
C GLU A 36 6.53 6.82 -11.76
N ASN A 37 7.09 7.83 -12.45
CA ASN A 37 6.43 8.50 -13.59
C ASN A 37 4.90 8.76 -13.44
N PRO A 38 4.43 9.35 -12.32
CA PRO A 38 3.00 9.50 -12.07
C PRO A 38 2.33 10.32 -13.19
N GLU A 39 1.23 9.81 -13.75
CA GLU A 39 0.48 10.49 -14.81
C GLU A 39 -0.05 11.85 -14.31
N GLU A 40 -0.59 11.89 -13.10
CA GLU A 40 -1.12 13.10 -12.48
C GLU A 40 -0.70 13.21 -11.01
N TYR A 41 0.01 14.29 -10.68
CA TYR A 41 0.35 14.64 -9.31
C TYR A 41 0.42 16.16 -9.10
N SER A 42 0.17 16.59 -7.86
CA SER A 42 0.38 17.97 -7.45
C SER A 42 1.05 18.04 -6.09
N VAL A 43 1.98 18.98 -5.95
CA VAL A 43 2.65 19.29 -4.69
C VAL A 43 2.32 20.74 -4.35
N CYS A 44 1.58 20.95 -3.27
CA CYS A 44 1.30 22.26 -2.72
C CYS A 44 2.19 22.49 -1.50
N LYS A 45 2.93 23.61 -1.51
CA LYS A 45 3.76 24.07 -0.39
C LYS A 45 3.48 25.55 -0.18
N GLU A 46 2.61 25.86 0.79
CA GLU A 46 2.25 27.22 1.14
C GLU A 46 2.44 27.44 2.64
N ASN A 47 3.39 28.30 3.03
CA ASN A 47 3.72 28.56 4.44
C ASN A 47 3.94 27.24 5.23
N ASN A 48 3.08 26.98 6.22
CA ASN A 48 3.07 25.78 7.07
C ASN A 48 2.18 24.64 6.54
N TYR A 49 1.60 24.80 5.34
CA TYR A 49 0.75 23.80 4.70
C TYR A 49 1.51 23.08 3.59
N GLN A 50 1.56 21.76 3.69
CA GLN A 50 2.16 20.89 2.69
C GLN A 50 1.15 19.81 2.32
N LYS A 51 0.91 19.63 1.02
CA LYS A 51 -0.02 18.61 0.50
C LYS A 51 0.58 17.99 -0.74
N ILE A 52 0.47 16.67 -0.82
CA ILE A 52 0.75 15.88 -2.02
C ILE A 52 -0.58 15.28 -2.45
N THR A 53 -0.93 15.46 -3.71
CA THR A 53 -2.05 14.76 -4.36
C THR A 53 -1.47 13.94 -5.48
N LEU A 54 -1.89 12.69 -5.61
CA LEU A 54 -1.52 11.83 -6.72
C LEU A 54 -2.76 11.05 -7.15
N ALA A 55 -2.88 10.81 -8.44
CA ALA A 55 -3.81 9.82 -8.97
C ALA A 55 -3.12 8.45 -9.00
N ILE A 56 -3.84 7.42 -8.54
CA ILE A 56 -3.47 6.02 -8.71
C ILE A 56 -4.71 5.35 -9.32
N ASP A 57 -4.50 4.50 -10.33
CA ASP A 57 -5.59 3.69 -10.88
C ASP A 57 -6.30 2.90 -9.76
N ALA A 58 -7.63 2.85 -9.80
CA ALA A 58 -8.41 2.26 -8.73
C ALA A 58 -8.11 0.76 -8.56
N GLN A 59 -7.96 0.01 -9.65
CA GLN A 59 -7.66 -1.42 -9.58
C GLN A 59 -6.24 -1.66 -9.07
N GLU A 60 -5.32 -0.77 -9.40
CA GLU A 60 -3.95 -0.82 -8.90
C GLU A 60 -3.88 -0.52 -7.40
N PHE A 61 -4.65 0.46 -6.94
CA PHE A 61 -4.79 0.76 -5.51
C PHE A 61 -5.42 -0.41 -4.74
N ASP A 62 -6.43 -1.08 -5.30
CA ASP A 62 -7.03 -2.27 -4.70
C ASP A 62 -5.99 -3.36 -4.45
N LYS A 63 -5.14 -3.67 -5.44
CA LYS A 63 -4.06 -4.66 -5.30
C LYS A 63 -3.06 -4.27 -4.21
N LEU A 64 -2.64 -3.00 -4.20
CA LEU A 64 -1.72 -2.46 -3.21
C LEU A 64 -2.31 -2.56 -1.80
N ALA A 65 -3.58 -2.17 -1.63
CA ALA A 65 -4.28 -2.21 -0.35
C ALA A 65 -4.47 -3.65 0.15
N ILE A 66 -4.88 -4.57 -0.72
CA ILE A 66 -5.00 -5.99 -0.41
C ILE A 66 -3.64 -6.55 0.04
N ALA A 67 -2.56 -6.26 -0.68
CA ALA A 67 -1.22 -6.73 -0.34
C ALA A 67 -0.78 -6.26 1.05
N TRP A 68 -1.05 -5.00 1.40
CA TRP A 68 -0.77 -4.46 2.72
C TRP A 68 -1.58 -5.15 3.83
N CYS A 69 -2.89 -5.31 3.63
CA CYS A 69 -3.77 -5.98 4.58
C CYS A 69 -3.35 -7.44 4.82
N LYS A 70 -2.91 -8.14 3.77
CA LYS A 70 -2.35 -9.50 3.89
C LYS A 70 -1.04 -9.51 4.68
N LYS A 71 -0.09 -8.61 4.38
CA LYS A 71 1.17 -8.46 5.15
C LYS A 71 0.89 -8.25 6.64
N ARG A 72 -0.09 -7.40 6.97
CA ARG A 72 -0.50 -7.08 8.34
C ARG A 72 -1.43 -8.11 8.99
N LYS A 73 -1.83 -9.16 8.26
CA LYS A 73 -2.75 -10.22 8.70
C LYS A 73 -4.08 -9.67 9.24
N LEU A 74 -4.67 -8.68 8.54
CA LEU A 74 -5.87 -7.97 8.99
C LEU A 74 -7.21 -8.68 8.73
N HIS A 75 -7.20 -9.96 8.33
CA HIS A 75 -8.42 -10.73 8.04
C HIS A 75 -9.44 -10.72 9.20
N GLY A 76 -8.96 -10.80 10.45
CA GLY A 76 -9.84 -10.73 11.62
C GLY A 76 -10.52 -9.36 11.81
N ALA A 77 -9.82 -8.28 11.50
CA ALA A 77 -10.37 -6.92 11.57
C ALA A 77 -11.36 -6.63 10.42
N LEU A 78 -11.20 -7.30 9.29
CA LEU A 78 -12.04 -7.16 8.10
C LEU A 78 -13.20 -8.17 8.06
N GLY A 79 -13.34 -9.02 9.08
CA GLY A 79 -14.45 -9.98 9.20
C GLY A 79 -14.34 -11.20 8.27
N GLY A 80 -13.17 -11.45 7.66
CA GLY A 80 -12.99 -12.54 6.70
C GLY A 80 -11.69 -12.45 5.89
N PRO A 81 -11.51 -13.34 4.91
CA PRO A 81 -10.35 -13.33 4.01
C PRO A 81 -10.27 -12.02 3.21
N VAL A 82 -9.06 -11.64 2.79
CA VAL A 82 -8.82 -10.35 2.09
C VAL A 82 -8.55 -10.59 0.62
N GLY A 83 -9.36 -9.99 -0.26
CA GLY A 83 -9.29 -10.20 -1.71
C GLY A 83 -9.90 -11.55 -2.12
N ARG A 84 -9.48 -12.12 -3.24
CA ARG A 84 -10.07 -13.37 -3.80
C ARG A 84 -9.50 -14.65 -3.19
N GLU A 85 -9.49 -14.73 -1.87
CA GLU A 85 -9.12 -15.95 -1.15
C GLU A 85 -10.36 -16.83 -0.91
N TYR A 86 -10.16 -18.15 -0.80
CA TYR A 86 -11.26 -19.09 -0.53
C TYR A 86 -12.04 -18.66 0.72
N GLY A 87 -13.36 -18.53 0.60
CA GLY A 87 -14.25 -18.00 1.65
C GLY A 87 -14.43 -16.48 1.66
N SER A 88 -13.83 -15.76 0.71
CA SER A 88 -14.12 -14.34 0.48
C SER A 88 -15.42 -14.14 -0.34
N PRO A 89 -16.19 -13.07 -0.10
CA PRO A 89 -17.33 -12.70 -0.95
C PRO A 89 -16.98 -12.54 -2.44
N ASP A 90 -15.75 -12.15 -2.74
CA ASP A 90 -15.25 -11.93 -4.10
C ASP A 90 -14.61 -13.18 -4.73
N CYS A 91 -14.58 -14.30 -3.98
CA CYS A 91 -14.13 -15.58 -4.51
C CYS A 91 -15.27 -16.17 -5.34
N LEU A 92 -15.12 -16.20 -6.67
CA LEU A 92 -16.05 -16.92 -7.53
C LEU A 92 -16.02 -18.40 -7.13
N ASP A 93 -17.11 -18.89 -6.53
CA ASP A 93 -17.36 -20.31 -6.34
C ASP A 93 -17.21 -20.99 -7.72
N LYS A 94 -16.18 -21.83 -7.85
CA LYS A 94 -16.06 -22.77 -8.97
C LYS A 94 -16.65 -24.11 -8.55
#